data_AF-A0A6C0AYR7-F1
#
_entry.id   AF-A0A6C0AYR7-F1
#
_cell.length_a   1.000
_cell.length_b   1.000
_cell.length_c   1.000
_cell.angle_alpha   90.00
_cell.angle_beta   90.00
_cell.angle_gamma   90.00
#
_symmetry.space_group_name_H-M   'P 1'
#
loop_
_entity.id
_entity.type
_entity.pdbx_description
1 polymer ?
#
loop_
_entity_poly.entity_id
_entity_poly.type
_entity_poly.pdbx_seq_one_letter_code
_entity_poly.pdbx_strand_id
1 'polypeptide(L)'
;MIDTFEVIDDEDNRELNRYSPQIFRFKFNQDTINILTYFAKLHQYDSRNDYKEAWKVWYKSNNDILQKEADRITELGYTGNIEDKMYKAARYYFRKKKTYETGEEVKFDDVKKRRYLPLNREFLDAIDRHILNNIDTENYRPASGFDNFCQTNSDILAEEIKYLKDIGELDKDYISSKIKKTYKNRYFQYTRKIAN
;
A
#
# COMPACT_ATOMS: atom_id res chain seq x y z
N MET A 1 50.95 5.62 30.82
CA MET A 1 50.52 5.27 29.45
C MET A 1 49.60 4.08 29.59
N ILE A 2 48.31 4.34 29.68
CA ILE A 2 47.27 3.34 29.83
C ILE A 2 46.33 3.51 28.64
N ASP A 3 46.13 2.40 27.98
CA ASP A 3 45.23 2.12 26.87
C ASP A 3 43.82 2.64 27.16
N THR A 4 43.25 3.43 26.25
CA THR A 4 41.85 3.88 26.30
C THR A 4 41.19 3.55 24.97
N PHE A 5 40.99 2.24 24.77
CA PHE A 5 40.00 1.74 23.83
C PHE A 5 38.64 1.88 24.54
N GLU A 6 37.92 2.96 24.24
CA GLU A 6 36.55 3.15 24.71
C GLU A 6 35.68 2.02 24.17
N VAL A 7 35.18 1.21 25.09
CA VAL A 7 34.11 0.24 24.88
C VAL A 7 32.86 1.06 24.52
N ILE A 8 32.46 1.03 23.25
CA ILE A 8 31.16 1.53 22.82
C ILE A 8 30.13 0.50 23.31
N ASP A 9 29.41 0.86 24.37
CA ASP A 9 28.36 0.05 24.99
C ASP A 9 27.23 -0.29 24.02
N ASP A 10 26.79 -1.55 24.06
CA ASP A 10 25.69 -2.15 23.28
C ASP A 10 24.29 -1.56 23.58
N GLU A 11 24.18 -0.56 24.45
CA GLU A 11 22.90 0.07 24.82
C GLU A 11 22.46 1.16 23.83
N ASP A 12 23.38 1.87 23.18
CA ASP A 12 23.06 3.00 22.28
C ASP A 12 22.44 2.53 20.95
N ASN A 13 22.71 1.28 20.55
CA ASN A 13 22.11 0.65 19.36
C ASN A 13 20.65 0.21 19.57
N ARG A 14 20.16 0.15 20.82
CA ARG A 14 18.77 -0.26 21.12
C ARG A 14 17.78 0.91 21.08
N GLU A 15 18.24 2.13 21.31
CA GLU A 15 17.41 3.35 21.30
C GLU A 15 17.02 3.77 19.86
N LEU A 16 17.90 3.56 18.87
CA LEU A 16 17.65 3.93 17.47
C LEU A 16 16.56 3.08 16.77
N ASN A 17 16.15 1.94 17.35
CA ASN A 17 15.20 1.01 16.72
C ASN A 17 13.73 1.19 17.18
N ARG A 18 13.43 2.14 18.08
CA ARG A 18 12.05 2.32 18.58
C ARG A 18 11.10 3.07 17.63
N TYR A 19 11.63 3.70 16.58
CA TYR A 19 10.84 4.54 15.67
C TYR A 19 10.82 4.06 14.21
N SER A 20 11.06 2.78 13.94
CA SER A 20 10.84 2.26 12.59
C SER A 20 9.33 2.25 12.28
N PRO A 21 8.83 3.04 11.30
CA PRO A 21 7.40 3.10 11.01
C PRO A 21 6.89 1.72 10.58
N GLN A 22 5.76 1.29 11.15
CA GLN A 22 5.16 -0.01 10.85
C GLN A 22 4.99 -0.21 9.33
N ILE A 23 5.71 -1.19 8.78
CA ILE A 23 5.68 -1.49 7.35
C ILE A 23 4.47 -2.36 7.03
N PHE A 24 3.43 -1.75 6.46
CA PHE A 24 2.25 -2.49 6.00
C PHE A 24 2.43 -3.10 4.61
N ARG A 25 3.38 -2.58 3.81
CA ARG A 25 3.61 -3.01 2.43
C ARG A 25 5.08 -3.23 2.15
N PHE A 26 5.47 -4.50 2.18
CA PHE A 26 6.80 -4.97 1.82
C PHE A 26 6.95 -5.03 0.30
N LYS A 27 7.73 -4.09 -0.26
CA LYS A 27 8.09 -4.05 -1.69
C LYS A 27 9.38 -4.84 -1.93
N PHE A 28 9.47 -5.46 -3.09
CA PHE A 28 10.70 -6.07 -3.55
C PHE A 28 11.72 -4.99 -3.96
N ASN A 29 13.02 -5.28 -3.82
CA ASN A 29 14.08 -4.45 -4.36
C ASN A 29 14.08 -4.47 -5.91
N GLN A 30 14.80 -3.52 -6.53
CA GLN A 30 14.75 -3.36 -7.98
C GLN A 30 15.36 -4.56 -8.73
N ASP A 31 16.44 -5.15 -8.21
CA ASP A 31 17.09 -6.30 -8.84
C ASP A 31 16.17 -7.52 -8.89
N THR A 32 15.47 -7.79 -7.79
CA THR A 32 14.47 -8.87 -7.72
C THR A 32 13.30 -8.60 -8.65
N ILE A 33 12.82 -7.34 -8.73
CA ILE A 33 11.77 -6.96 -9.69
C ILE A 33 12.23 -7.23 -11.12
N ASN A 34 13.47 -6.88 -11.46
CA ASN A 34 14.02 -7.05 -12.81
C ASN A 34 14.09 -8.53 -13.20
N ILE A 35 14.67 -9.39 -12.35
CA ILE A 35 14.79 -10.83 -12.66
C ILE A 35 13.43 -11.54 -12.70
N LEU A 36 12.49 -11.16 -11.81
CA LEU A 36 11.13 -11.71 -11.83
C LEU A 36 10.37 -11.25 -13.08
N THR A 37 10.61 -10.02 -13.53
CA THR A 37 10.00 -9.49 -14.76
C THR A 37 10.56 -10.20 -15.99
N TYR A 38 11.87 -10.41 -16.06
CA TYR A 38 12.51 -11.17 -17.14
C TYR A 38 11.93 -12.58 -17.26
N PHE A 39 11.89 -13.32 -16.15
CA PHE A 39 11.29 -14.66 -16.11
C PHE A 39 9.83 -14.64 -16.56
N ALA A 40 9.02 -13.73 -16.00
CA ALA A 40 7.61 -13.65 -16.32
C ALA A 40 7.33 -13.31 -17.79
N LYS A 41 8.24 -12.57 -18.43
CA LYS A 41 8.18 -12.24 -19.85
C LYS A 41 8.60 -13.38 -20.76
N LEU A 42 9.69 -14.06 -20.40
CA LEU A 42 10.15 -15.25 -21.12
C LEU A 42 9.05 -16.31 -21.19
N HIS A 43 8.34 -16.53 -20.09
CA HIS A 43 7.28 -17.54 -19.95
C HIS A 43 5.86 -16.96 -20.12
N GLN A 44 5.70 -15.85 -20.85
CA GLN A 44 4.40 -15.15 -20.88
C GLN A 44 3.29 -15.94 -21.59
N TYR A 45 3.66 -16.80 -22.53
CA TYR A 45 2.74 -17.64 -23.31
C TYR A 45 2.63 -19.07 -22.79
N ASP A 46 3.36 -19.41 -21.73
CA ASP A 46 3.37 -20.75 -21.17
C ASP A 46 2.02 -21.12 -20.56
N SER A 47 1.69 -22.41 -20.65
CA SER A 47 0.55 -22.96 -19.96
C SER A 47 0.74 -22.86 -18.44
N ARG A 48 -0.36 -23.06 -17.69
CA ARG A 48 -0.30 -23.01 -16.22
C ARG A 48 0.71 -24.01 -15.64
N ASN A 49 0.81 -25.19 -16.23
CA ASN A 49 1.66 -26.27 -15.75
C ASN A 49 3.11 -26.00 -16.11
N ASP A 50 3.37 -25.64 -17.37
CA ASP A 50 4.73 -25.35 -17.85
C ASP A 50 5.36 -24.17 -17.08
N TYR A 51 4.59 -23.11 -16.86
CA TYR A 51 5.04 -21.97 -16.03
C TYR A 51 5.42 -22.40 -14.61
N LYS A 52 4.69 -23.36 -14.02
CA LYS A 52 4.96 -23.83 -12.65
C LYS A 52 6.23 -24.68 -12.60
N GLU A 53 6.46 -25.52 -13.60
CA GLU A 53 7.69 -26.32 -13.67
C GLU A 53 8.91 -25.45 -13.99
N ALA A 54 8.78 -24.53 -14.95
CA ALA A 54 9.81 -23.54 -15.27
C ALA A 54 10.16 -22.69 -14.04
N TRP A 55 9.17 -22.28 -13.25
CA TRP A 55 9.40 -21.54 -12.01
C TRP A 55 10.28 -22.31 -11.02
N LYS A 56 9.99 -23.60 -10.77
CA LYS A 56 10.79 -24.40 -9.82
C LYS A 56 12.25 -24.49 -10.23
N VAL A 57 12.50 -24.66 -11.53
CA VAL A 57 13.87 -24.75 -12.07
C VAL A 57 14.55 -23.39 -11.96
N TRP A 58 13.89 -22.35 -12.46
CA TRP A 58 14.43 -20.99 -12.46
C TRP A 58 14.68 -20.45 -11.04
N TYR A 59 13.77 -20.70 -10.11
CA TYR A 59 13.89 -20.27 -8.71
C TYR A 59 15.14 -20.88 -8.06
N LYS A 60 15.38 -22.18 -8.28
CA LYS A 60 16.61 -22.84 -7.80
C LYS A 60 17.87 -22.25 -8.41
N SER A 61 17.87 -21.93 -9.70
CA SER A 61 19.03 -21.33 -10.38
C SER A 61 19.31 -19.89 -9.96
N ASN A 62 18.33 -19.16 -9.43
CA ASN A 62 18.48 -17.76 -9.00
C ASN A 62 18.39 -17.61 -7.47
N ASN A 63 18.59 -18.70 -6.73
CA ASN A 63 18.36 -18.77 -5.30
C ASN A 63 19.17 -17.71 -4.53
N ASP A 64 20.41 -17.43 -4.94
CA ASP A 64 21.26 -16.46 -4.24
C ASP A 64 20.67 -15.04 -4.17
N ILE A 65 20.03 -14.59 -5.26
CA ILE A 65 19.42 -13.26 -5.31
C ILE A 65 18.07 -13.27 -4.59
N LEU A 66 17.28 -14.33 -4.82
CA LEU A 66 15.93 -14.45 -4.27
C LEU A 66 15.95 -14.67 -2.76
N GLN A 67 16.91 -15.44 -2.25
CA GLN A 67 17.06 -15.69 -0.82
C GLN A 67 17.53 -14.43 -0.08
N LYS A 68 18.52 -13.70 -0.61
CA LYS A 68 18.94 -12.40 -0.03
C LYS A 68 17.77 -11.43 0.09
N GLU A 69 16.91 -11.39 -0.93
CA GLU A 69 15.70 -10.57 -0.88
C GLU A 69 14.65 -11.10 0.10
N ALA A 70 14.53 -12.42 0.21
CA ALA A 70 13.64 -13.04 1.19
C ALA A 70 14.08 -12.74 2.63
N ASP A 71 15.38 -12.80 2.90
CA ASP A 71 15.98 -12.47 4.18
C ASP A 71 15.72 -11.01 4.52
N ARG A 72 16.02 -10.09 3.58
CA ARG A 72 15.74 -8.66 3.75
C ARG A 72 14.25 -8.36 4.06
N ILE A 73 13.32 -9.02 3.38
CA ILE A 73 11.89 -8.83 3.62
C ILE A 73 11.45 -9.41 4.97
N THR A 74 12.07 -10.52 5.40
CA THR A 74 11.83 -11.13 6.70
C THR A 74 12.36 -10.25 7.83
N GLU A 75 13.56 -9.67 7.67
CA GLU A 75 14.16 -8.69 8.59
C GLU A 75 13.29 -7.44 8.76
N LEU A 76 12.63 -7.00 7.69
CA LEU A 76 11.65 -5.90 7.77
C LEU A 76 10.36 -6.27 8.54
N GLY A 77 10.15 -7.56 8.85
CA GLY A 77 9.02 -8.05 9.65
C GLY A 77 7.88 -8.70 8.84
N TYR A 78 8.13 -9.15 7.61
CA TYR A 78 7.11 -9.89 6.84
C TYR A 78 7.01 -11.35 7.32
N THR A 79 5.81 -11.79 7.68
CA THR A 79 5.55 -13.14 8.23
C THR A 79 4.96 -14.14 7.22
N GLY A 80 4.78 -13.74 5.96
CA GLY A 80 4.17 -14.58 4.93
C GLY A 80 5.18 -15.40 4.13
N ASN A 81 4.68 -16.32 3.28
CA ASN A 81 5.53 -17.06 2.36
C ASN A 81 6.01 -16.16 1.21
N ILE A 82 7.30 -15.85 1.20
CA ILE A 82 7.93 -14.93 0.25
C ILE A 82 8.04 -15.55 -1.15
N GLU A 83 8.34 -16.85 -1.27
CA GLU A 83 8.39 -17.55 -2.55
C GLU A 83 7.04 -17.48 -3.26
N ASP A 84 5.94 -17.78 -2.57
CA ASP A 84 4.59 -17.69 -3.12
C ASP A 84 4.23 -16.25 -3.50
N LYS A 85 4.67 -15.28 -2.71
CA LYS A 85 4.52 -13.85 -3.03
C LYS A 85 5.26 -13.48 -4.31
N MET A 86 6.49 -13.95 -4.50
CA MET A 86 7.29 -13.74 -5.71
C MET A 86 6.66 -14.45 -6.93
N TYR A 87 6.20 -15.69 -6.77
CA TYR A 87 5.51 -16.45 -7.82
C TYR A 87 4.26 -15.72 -8.32
N LYS A 88 3.42 -15.25 -7.38
CA LYS A 88 2.21 -14.47 -7.69
C LYS A 88 2.56 -13.14 -8.35
N ALA A 89 3.60 -12.45 -7.89
CA ALA A 89 4.10 -11.23 -8.51
C ALA A 89 4.49 -11.46 -9.97
N ALA A 90 5.32 -12.47 -10.24
CA ALA A 90 5.73 -12.84 -11.59
C ALA A 90 4.55 -13.20 -12.49
N ARG A 91 3.70 -14.15 -12.06
CA ARG A 91 2.64 -14.74 -12.89
C ARG A 91 1.50 -13.77 -13.20
N TYR A 92 1.06 -12.99 -12.22
CA TYR A 92 -0.14 -12.15 -12.34
C TYR A 92 0.18 -10.70 -12.67
N TYR A 93 1.28 -10.16 -12.13
CA TYR A 93 1.64 -8.75 -12.32
C TYR A 93 2.67 -8.57 -13.42
N PHE A 94 3.86 -9.18 -13.29
CA PHE A 94 4.97 -8.88 -14.19
C PHE A 94 4.81 -9.48 -15.60
N ARG A 95 4.18 -10.65 -15.72
CA ARG A 95 3.84 -11.27 -17.02
C ARG A 95 3.09 -10.30 -17.95
N LYS A 96 2.12 -9.58 -17.37
CA LYS A 96 1.26 -8.64 -18.09
C LYS A 96 1.79 -7.19 -18.07
N LYS A 97 2.83 -6.87 -17.29
CA LYS A 97 3.43 -5.52 -17.23
C LYS A 97 4.11 -5.22 -18.57
N LYS A 98 3.72 -4.15 -19.29
CA LYS A 98 4.43 -3.76 -20.52
C LYS A 98 5.73 -3.05 -20.12
N THR A 99 6.87 -3.61 -20.51
CA THR A 99 8.18 -2.94 -20.48
C THR A 99 8.35 -2.26 -21.84
N TYR A 100 8.22 -0.93 -21.91
CA TYR A 100 8.82 -0.18 -23.01
C TYR A 100 10.25 0.18 -22.60
N GLU A 101 11.16 0.24 -23.58
CA GLU A 101 12.61 0.46 -23.43
C GLU A 101 13.01 1.84 -22.85
N THR A 102 12.05 2.64 -22.38
CA THR A 102 12.25 4.03 -21.92
C THR A 102 11.96 4.26 -20.43
N GLY A 103 11.86 3.21 -19.61
CA GLY A 103 11.91 3.36 -18.15
C GLY A 103 10.67 3.95 -17.47
N GLU A 104 9.59 4.24 -18.20
CA GLU A 104 8.33 4.70 -17.60
C GLU A 104 7.33 3.56 -17.37
N GLU A 105 6.75 3.53 -16.17
CA GLU A 105 5.71 2.56 -15.78
C GLU A 105 4.42 2.77 -16.59
N VAL A 106 4.14 1.87 -17.55
CA VAL A 106 2.82 1.77 -18.14
C VAL A 106 1.88 1.17 -17.09
N LYS A 107 1.10 2.04 -16.45
CA LYS A 107 -0.11 1.65 -15.74
C LYS A 107 -1.01 0.95 -16.75
N PHE A 108 -1.70 -0.13 -16.35
CA PHE A 108 -2.67 -0.81 -17.20
C PHE A 108 -3.75 0.18 -17.66
N ASP A 109 -3.55 0.76 -18.82
CA ASP A 109 -4.55 1.54 -19.53
C ASP A 109 -5.39 0.55 -20.34
N ASP A 110 -6.54 0.21 -19.74
CA ASP A 110 -7.78 -0.25 -20.40
C ASP A 110 -8.95 -0.34 -19.41
N VAL A 111 -8.71 -0.08 -18.11
CA VAL A 111 -9.80 0.42 -17.27
C VAL A 111 -9.98 1.88 -17.66
N LYS A 112 -10.98 2.20 -18.50
CA LYS A 112 -11.44 3.58 -18.77
C LYS A 112 -11.18 4.42 -17.52
N LYS A 113 -10.16 5.28 -17.57
CA LYS A 113 -9.65 5.98 -16.39
C LYS A 113 -10.83 6.80 -15.86
N ARG A 114 -11.45 6.33 -14.75
CA ARG A 114 -12.65 6.97 -14.21
C ARG A 114 -12.30 8.44 -13.99
N ARG A 115 -13.09 9.36 -14.57
CA ARG A 115 -12.90 10.79 -14.37
C ARG A 115 -12.79 11.02 -12.86
N TYR A 116 -11.68 11.63 -12.43
CA TYR A 116 -11.53 11.95 -11.02
C TYR A 116 -12.58 13.01 -10.66
N LEU A 117 -13.45 12.66 -9.72
CA LEU A 117 -14.45 13.57 -9.19
C LEU A 117 -13.95 14.14 -7.86
N PRO A 118 -13.70 15.45 -7.74
CA PRO A 118 -13.36 16.06 -6.46
C PRO A 118 -14.58 16.01 -5.52
N LEU A 119 -14.32 16.00 -4.22
CA LEU A 119 -15.35 16.26 -3.20
C LEU A 119 -15.33 17.76 -2.86
N ASN A 120 -16.44 18.31 -2.39
CA ASN A 120 -16.48 19.74 -2.05
C ASN A 120 -15.55 20.06 -0.88
N ARG A 121 -14.92 21.23 -0.94
CA ARG A 121 -13.97 21.67 0.09
C ARG A 121 -14.62 21.75 1.48
N GLU A 122 -15.82 22.30 1.56
CA GLU A 122 -16.57 22.40 2.81
C GLU A 122 -16.87 21.04 3.43
N PHE A 123 -17.23 20.05 2.60
CA PHE A 123 -17.42 18.66 3.03
C PHE A 123 -16.12 18.07 3.59
N LEU A 124 -14.99 18.33 2.92
CA LEU A 124 -13.67 17.89 3.37
C LEU A 124 -13.27 18.54 4.70
N ASP A 125 -13.52 19.84 4.86
CA ASP A 125 -13.23 20.57 6.10
C ASP A 125 -14.14 20.12 7.26
N ALA A 126 -15.38 19.72 6.98
CA ALA A 126 -16.28 19.11 7.96
C ALA A 126 -15.77 17.75 8.44
N ILE A 127 -15.26 16.90 7.52
CA ILE A 127 -14.60 15.64 7.88
C ILE A 127 -13.40 15.90 8.79
N ASP A 128 -12.54 16.85 8.40
CA ASP A 128 -11.30 17.13 9.15
C ASP A 128 -11.62 17.63 10.57
N ARG A 129 -12.57 18.56 10.71
CA ARG A 129 -13.05 19.03 12.02
C ARG A 129 -13.62 17.89 12.87
N HIS A 130 -14.45 17.04 12.27
CA HIS A 130 -15.04 15.91 12.99
C HIS A 130 -13.97 14.94 13.49
N ILE A 131 -12.99 14.60 12.64
CA ILE A 131 -11.88 13.72 13.02
C ILE A 131 -11.07 14.36 14.15
N LEU A 132 -10.63 15.61 14.00
CA LEU A 132 -9.80 16.30 14.99
C LEU A 132 -10.49 16.42 16.35
N ASN A 133 -11.80 16.64 16.39
CA ASN A 133 -12.56 16.75 17.65
C ASN A 133 -12.73 15.41 18.38
N ASN A 134 -12.57 14.28 17.68
CA ASN A 134 -12.82 12.95 18.23
C ASN A 134 -11.57 12.07 18.32
N ILE A 135 -10.46 12.45 17.67
CA ILE A 135 -9.26 11.60 17.55
C ILE A 135 -8.62 11.28 18.89
N ASP A 136 -8.75 12.17 19.86
CA ASP A 136 -8.22 12.02 21.23
C ASP A 136 -9.12 11.18 22.14
N THR A 137 -10.34 10.83 21.68
CA THR A 137 -11.26 10.02 22.48
C THR A 137 -10.84 8.55 22.49
N GLU A 138 -10.95 7.93 23.67
CA GLU A 138 -10.57 6.53 23.84
C GLU A 138 -11.40 5.63 22.92
N ASN A 139 -10.73 4.70 22.22
CA ASN A 139 -11.34 3.80 21.24
C ASN A 139 -11.89 4.44 19.95
N TYR A 140 -11.50 5.67 19.61
CA TYR A 140 -11.88 6.26 18.33
C TYR A 140 -11.25 5.53 17.13
N ARG A 141 -12.08 4.82 16.37
CA ARG A 141 -11.70 4.03 15.20
C ARG A 141 -12.29 4.64 13.92
N PRO A 142 -11.64 4.46 12.76
CA PRO A 142 -12.10 5.05 11.50
C PRO A 142 -13.45 4.53 11.03
N ALA A 143 -13.89 3.36 11.52
CA ALA A 143 -15.22 2.83 11.22
C ALA A 143 -16.29 3.52 12.08
N SER A 144 -16.14 3.49 13.41
CA SER A 144 -17.08 4.12 14.34
C SER A 144 -17.15 5.64 14.15
N GLY A 145 -16.02 6.30 13.88
CA GLY A 145 -15.97 7.71 13.57
C GLY A 145 -16.76 8.06 12.30
N PHE A 146 -16.65 7.24 11.25
CA PHE A 146 -17.43 7.45 10.03
C PHE A 146 -18.94 7.28 10.26
N ASP A 147 -19.34 6.27 11.03
CA ASP A 147 -20.75 6.05 11.35
C ASP A 147 -21.32 7.23 12.18
N ASN A 148 -20.54 7.73 13.15
CA ASN A 148 -20.88 8.92 13.91
C ASN A 148 -20.92 10.20 13.04
N PHE A 149 -19.99 10.36 12.10
CA PHE A 149 -20.01 11.48 11.16
C PHE A 149 -21.29 11.48 10.31
N CYS A 150 -21.69 10.31 9.79
CA CYS A 150 -22.93 10.18 9.02
C CYS A 150 -24.19 10.58 9.82
N GLN A 151 -24.17 10.40 11.14
CA GLN A 151 -25.29 10.75 12.02
C GLN A 151 -25.27 12.23 12.43
N THR A 152 -24.08 12.80 12.66
CA THR A 152 -23.90 14.15 13.21
C THR A 152 -23.81 15.23 12.14
N ASN A 153 -23.43 14.88 10.91
CA ASN A 153 -23.22 15.80 9.80
C ASN A 153 -24.10 15.40 8.59
N SER A 154 -25.35 14.99 8.85
CA SER A 154 -26.28 14.49 7.83
C SER A 154 -26.57 15.51 6.72
N ASP A 155 -26.63 16.79 7.05
CA ASP A 155 -26.97 17.86 6.11
C ASP A 155 -25.86 18.08 5.08
N ILE A 156 -24.64 18.28 5.55
CA ILE A 156 -23.42 18.39 4.72
C ILE A 156 -23.21 17.11 3.89
N LEU A 157 -23.54 15.94 4.44
CA LEU A 157 -23.50 14.68 3.71
C LEU A 157 -24.55 14.61 2.59
N ALA A 158 -25.77 15.07 2.85
CA ALA A 158 -26.85 15.09 1.86
C ALA A 158 -26.53 16.05 0.70
N GLU A 159 -25.97 17.22 1.00
CA GLU A 159 -25.50 18.20 0.02
C GLU A 159 -24.38 17.62 -0.85
N GLU A 160 -23.40 16.93 -0.25
CA GLU A 160 -22.33 16.31 -1.01
C GLU A 160 -22.84 15.17 -1.92
N ILE A 161 -23.76 14.34 -1.41
CA ILE A 161 -24.39 13.29 -2.21
C ILE A 161 -25.17 13.90 -3.39
N LYS A 162 -25.87 15.01 -3.17
CA LYS A 162 -26.59 15.72 -4.24
C LYS A 162 -25.62 16.26 -5.28
N TYR A 163 -24.58 16.98 -4.85
CA TYR A 163 -23.53 17.47 -5.73
C TYR A 163 -22.91 16.36 -6.58
N LEU A 164 -22.57 15.22 -5.98
CA LEU A 164 -21.98 14.08 -6.67
C LEU A 164 -22.93 13.44 -7.70
N LYS A 165 -24.25 13.44 -7.44
CA LYS A 165 -25.26 12.99 -8.41
C LYS A 165 -25.46 13.98 -9.54
N ASP A 166 -25.35 15.27 -9.27
CA ASP A 166 -25.56 16.32 -10.27
C ASP A 166 -24.39 16.41 -11.26
N ILE A 167 -23.16 16.10 -10.82
CA ILE A 167 -21.97 16.10 -11.70
C ILE A 167 -21.82 14.84 -12.58
N GLY A 168 -22.66 13.82 -12.40
CA GLY A 168 -22.69 12.65 -13.27
C GLY A 168 -23.58 11.52 -12.79
N GLU A 169 -23.90 10.60 -13.70
CA GLU A 169 -24.63 9.36 -13.41
C GLU A 169 -23.77 8.40 -12.59
N LEU A 170 -23.68 8.67 -11.28
CA LEU A 170 -22.93 7.87 -10.34
C LEU A 170 -23.84 6.90 -9.62
N ASP A 171 -23.39 5.66 -9.58
CA ASP A 171 -23.99 4.63 -8.76
C ASP A 171 -23.89 4.96 -7.25
N LYS A 172 -24.93 4.59 -6.50
CA LYS A 172 -25.04 4.86 -5.06
C LYS A 172 -23.92 4.18 -4.28
N ASP A 173 -23.55 2.95 -4.64
CA ASP A 173 -22.48 2.22 -3.95
C ASP A 173 -21.12 2.86 -4.22
N TYR A 174 -20.92 3.42 -5.42
CA TYR A 174 -19.73 4.21 -5.73
C TYR A 174 -19.62 5.46 -4.87
N ILE A 175 -20.68 6.26 -4.75
CA ILE A 175 -20.69 7.48 -3.92
C ILE A 175 -20.40 7.14 -2.46
N SER A 176 -21.12 6.16 -1.90
CA SER A 176 -20.94 5.70 -0.52
C SER A 176 -19.50 5.23 -0.26
N SER A 177 -18.96 4.40 -1.17
CA SER A 177 -17.58 3.91 -1.07
C SER A 177 -16.55 5.04 -1.15
N LYS A 178 -16.79 6.05 -1.99
CA LYS A 178 -15.89 7.20 -2.16
C LYS A 178 -15.84 8.06 -0.90
N ILE A 179 -16.99 8.39 -0.33
CA ILE A 179 -17.10 9.19 0.90
C ILE A 179 -16.45 8.45 2.07
N LYS A 180 -16.83 7.18 2.28
CA LYS A 180 -16.25 6.33 3.34
C LYS A 180 -14.74 6.20 3.20
N LYS A 181 -14.24 5.97 1.99
CA LYS A 181 -12.79 5.88 1.74
C LYS A 181 -12.07 7.19 2.03
N THR A 182 -12.66 8.32 1.65
CA THR A 182 -12.09 9.65 1.91
C THR A 182 -11.96 9.90 3.41
N TYR A 183 -13.03 9.65 4.15
CA TYR A 183 -13.03 9.80 5.61
C TYR A 183 -11.93 8.97 6.27
N LYS A 184 -11.89 7.65 5.98
CA LYS A 184 -10.89 6.75 6.56
C LYS A 184 -9.47 7.16 6.18
N ASN A 185 -9.24 7.56 4.93
CA ASN A 185 -7.92 8.01 4.49
C ASN A 185 -7.47 9.26 5.23
N ARG A 186 -8.36 10.23 5.46
CA ARG A 186 -8.06 11.45 6.23
C ARG A 186 -7.75 11.12 7.68
N TYR A 187 -8.54 10.23 8.30
CA TYR A 187 -8.24 9.72 9.64
C TYR A 187 -6.81 9.17 9.74
N PHE A 188 -6.42 8.30 8.81
CA PHE A 188 -5.06 7.74 8.81
C PHE A 188 -3.96 8.76 8.51
N GLN A 189 -4.27 9.88 7.85
CA GLN A 189 -3.31 10.97 7.67
C GLN A 189 -3.08 11.71 9.00
N TYR A 190 -4.15 11.97 9.77
CA TYR A 190 -4.02 12.63 11.06
C TYR A 190 -3.36 11.75 12.12
N THR A 191 -3.74 10.47 12.22
CA THR A 191 -3.10 9.56 13.19
C THR A 191 -1.61 9.39 12.93
N ARG A 192 -1.17 9.38 11.66
CA ARG A 192 0.26 9.36 11.31
C ARG A 192 0.99 10.66 11.66
N LYS A 193 0.30 11.81 11.59
CA LYS A 193 0.87 13.11 11.96
C LYS A 193 0.99 13.30 13.47
N ILE A 194 0.11 12.67 14.26
CA ILE A 194 0.16 12.72 15.73
C ILE A 194 1.19 11.73 16.28
N ALA A 195 1.42 10.61 15.60
CA ALA A 195 2.38 9.59 16.01
C ALA A 195 3.86 9.89 15.66
N ASN A 196 4.11 10.92 14.85
CA ASN A 196 5.43 11.42 14.47
C ASN A 196 5.69 12.76 15.14
#